data_AF-A0A850KHM8-F1
#
_entry.id   AF-A0A850KHM8-F1
#
_cell.length_a   1.000
_cell.length_b   1.000
_cell.length_c   1.000
_cell.angle_alpha   90.00
_cell.angle_beta   90.00
_cell.angle_gamma   90.00
#
_symmetry.space_group_name_H-M   'P 1'
#
loop_
_entity.id
_entity.type
_entity.pdbx_description
1 polymer ?
#
loop_
_entity_poly.entity_id
_entity_poly.type
_entity_poly.pdbx_seq_one_letter_code
_entity_poly.pdbx_strand_id
1 'polypeptide(L)'
;MTETTQAPKRRRRRKKAGSIEEVRTLLCNLLPSLIQSATVSYEAFSDAEVPEDAKGFAAHHAACKAALSHVELLTKLVRWAEQEENPTPTLSEDEEIAGLLAGARAALKELEA
;
A
#
# COMPACT_ATOMS: atom_id res chain seq x y z
N MET A 1 12.78 17.30 -56.35
CA MET A 1 13.89 17.28 -55.38
C MET A 1 13.65 18.39 -54.38
N THR A 2 13.13 18.06 -53.19
CA THR A 2 13.32 18.84 -51.95
C THR A 2 13.01 17.90 -50.80
N GLU A 3 14.06 17.27 -50.29
CA GLU A 3 14.06 16.57 -49.01
C GLU A 3 13.88 17.60 -47.89
N THR A 4 13.04 17.30 -46.90
CA THR A 4 13.08 17.98 -45.61
C THR A 4 12.94 16.95 -44.51
N THR A 5 14.12 16.47 -44.09
CA THR A 5 14.53 16.06 -42.74
C THR A 5 13.40 15.89 -41.72
N GLN A 6 13.01 14.64 -41.48
CA GLN A 6 12.12 14.27 -40.37
C GLN A 6 12.94 13.97 -39.11
N ALA A 7 12.63 14.72 -38.04
CA ALA A 7 13.28 14.74 -36.74
C ALA A 7 13.32 13.37 -36.01
N PRO A 8 14.29 13.15 -35.09
CA PRO A 8 14.51 11.86 -34.47
C PRO A 8 13.39 11.50 -33.48
N LYS A 9 12.76 10.35 -33.71
CA LYS A 9 11.75 9.75 -32.83
C LYS A 9 12.38 9.43 -31.46
N ARG A 10 12.00 10.18 -30.43
CA ARG A 10 12.36 9.93 -29.03
C ARG A 10 11.86 8.56 -28.60
N ARG A 11 12.75 7.57 -28.60
CA ARG A 11 12.50 6.24 -28.03
C ARG A 11 12.28 6.40 -26.53
N ARG A 12 11.01 6.39 -26.07
CA ARG A 12 10.68 6.31 -24.65
C ARG A 12 11.25 4.99 -24.11
N ARG A 13 12.39 5.08 -23.42
CA ARG A 13 13.03 3.96 -22.74
C ARG A 13 12.01 3.41 -21.73
N ARG A 14 11.44 2.23 -22.00
CA ARG A 14 10.58 1.54 -21.02
C ARG A 14 11.45 1.32 -19.78
N LYS A 15 11.18 2.05 -18.69
CA LYS A 15 11.80 1.75 -17.40
C LYS A 15 11.40 0.31 -17.07
N LYS A 16 12.40 -0.51 -16.74
CA LYS A 16 12.21 -1.88 -16.25
C LYS A 16 11.22 -1.78 -15.08
N ALA A 17 10.17 -2.61 -15.09
CA ALA A 17 9.25 -2.68 -13.96
C ALA A 17 10.10 -2.97 -12.71
N GLY A 18 9.95 -2.13 -11.68
CA GLY A 18 10.67 -2.30 -10.42
C GLY A 18 10.30 -3.63 -9.76
N SER A 19 11.11 -4.09 -8.81
CA SER A 19 10.76 -5.28 -8.02
C SER A 19 9.46 -5.03 -7.24
N ILE A 20 8.82 -6.10 -6.75
CA ILE A 20 7.59 -5.96 -5.98
C ILE A 20 7.84 -5.20 -4.66
N GLU A 21 9.04 -5.31 -4.10
CA GLU A 21 9.50 -4.57 -2.92
C GLU A 21 9.73 -3.08 -3.22
N GLU A 22 10.26 -2.75 -4.41
CA GLU A 22 10.39 -1.36 -4.86
C GLU A 22 9.00 -0.71 -5.03
N VAL A 23 8.05 -1.47 -5.57
CA VAL A 23 6.64 -1.03 -5.71
C VAL A 23 6.00 -0.86 -4.32
N ARG A 24 6.23 -1.80 -3.40
CA ARG A 24 5.75 -1.76 -2.02
C ARG A 24 6.25 -0.51 -1.29
N THR A 25 7.57 -0.26 -1.34
CA THR A 25 8.21 0.91 -0.75
C THR A 25 7.66 2.22 -1.34
N LEU A 26 7.48 2.27 -2.66
CA LEU A 26 6.89 3.44 -3.31
C LEU A 26 5.46 3.69 -2.82
N LEU A 27 4.66 2.64 -2.71
CA LEU A 27 3.27 2.72 -2.27
C LEU A 27 3.15 3.13 -0.79
N CYS A 28 4.00 2.62 0.11
CA CYS A 28 4.03 3.06 1.51
C CYS A 28 4.24 4.57 1.64
N ASN A 29 5.07 5.17 0.79
CA ASN A 29 5.31 6.61 0.79
C ASN A 29 4.16 7.41 0.17
N LEU A 30 3.51 6.87 -0.87
CA LEU A 30 2.50 7.61 -1.64
C LEU A 30 1.10 7.52 -1.02
N LEU A 31 0.69 6.32 -0.59
CA LEU A 31 -0.68 6.01 -0.21
C LEU A 31 -1.24 6.87 0.95
N PRO A 32 -0.49 7.23 2.01
CA PRO A 32 -1.01 8.10 3.07
C PRO A 32 -1.56 9.43 2.53
N SER A 33 -0.83 10.06 1.61
CA SER A 33 -1.27 11.31 0.99
C SER A 33 -2.49 11.13 0.08
N LEU A 34 -2.57 10.02 -0.64
CA LEU A 34 -3.71 9.69 -1.50
C LEU A 34 -4.97 9.40 -0.69
N ILE A 35 -4.85 8.69 0.44
CA ILE A 35 -5.97 8.44 1.36
C ILE A 35 -6.49 9.77 1.89
N GLN A 36 -5.60 10.63 2.40
CA GLN A 36 -6.00 11.96 2.88
C GLN A 36 -6.73 12.77 1.80
N SER A 37 -6.18 12.82 0.57
CA SER A 37 -6.80 13.55 -0.54
C SER A 37 -8.17 12.97 -0.93
N ALA A 38 -8.32 11.63 -0.93
CA ALA A 38 -9.58 10.97 -1.25
C ALA A 38 -10.64 11.23 -0.16
N THR A 39 -10.25 11.20 1.11
CA THR A 39 -11.14 11.52 2.25
C THR A 39 -11.61 12.97 2.20
N VAL A 40 -10.70 13.93 1.97
CA VAL A 40 -11.07 15.36 1.83
C VAL A 40 -12.01 15.58 0.64
N SER A 41 -11.76 14.90 -0.48
CA SER A 41 -12.62 14.98 -1.66
C SER A 41 -14.01 14.41 -1.39
N TYR A 42 -14.10 13.31 -0.64
CA TYR A 42 -15.36 12.73 -0.20
C TYR A 42 -16.13 13.70 0.70
N GLU A 43 -15.50 14.23 1.76
CA GLU A 43 -16.13 15.17 2.70
C GLU A 43 -16.68 16.40 1.97
N ALA A 44 -15.87 17.02 1.11
CA ALA A 44 -16.30 18.17 0.33
C ALA A 44 -17.49 17.87 -0.60
N PHE A 45 -17.55 16.66 -1.17
CA PHE A 45 -18.64 16.25 -2.05
C PHE A 45 -19.88 15.78 -1.30
N SER A 46 -19.73 15.19 -0.12
CA SER A 46 -20.85 14.77 0.72
C SER A 46 -21.54 15.96 1.39
N ASP A 47 -20.80 17.02 1.70
CA ASP A 47 -21.33 18.25 2.30
C ASP A 47 -21.99 19.18 1.27
N ALA A 48 -21.85 18.89 -0.03
CA ALA A 48 -22.54 19.62 -1.08
C ALA A 48 -24.06 19.40 -1.02
N GLU A 49 -24.81 20.38 -1.53
CA GLU A 49 -26.27 20.32 -1.58
C GLU A 49 -26.75 19.09 -2.36
N VAL A 50 -27.60 18.28 -1.71
CA VAL A 50 -28.14 17.05 -2.28
C VAL A 50 -29.22 17.40 -3.30
N PRO A 51 -29.14 16.93 -4.55
CA PRO A 51 -30.19 17.18 -5.54
C PRO A 51 -31.54 16.58 -5.10
N GLU A 52 -32.61 17.35 -5.24
CA GLU A 52 -33.96 16.93 -4.85
C GLU A 52 -34.60 15.93 -5.84
N ASP A 53 -34.12 15.90 -7.09
CA ASP A 53 -34.63 14.99 -8.09
C ASP A 53 -34.06 13.58 -7.88
N ALA A 54 -34.88 12.55 -8.11
CA ALA A 54 -34.50 11.16 -7.85
C ALA A 54 -33.24 10.71 -8.60
N LYS A 55 -33.00 11.25 -9.80
CA LYS A 55 -31.83 10.90 -10.61
C LYS A 55 -30.57 11.56 -10.04
N GLY A 56 -30.65 12.84 -9.67
CA GLY A 56 -29.59 13.59 -9.02
C GLY A 56 -29.24 12.99 -7.66
N PHE A 57 -30.24 12.66 -6.84
CA PHE A 57 -30.06 11.97 -5.56
C PHE A 57 -29.31 10.64 -5.74
N ALA A 58 -29.76 9.80 -6.68
CA ALA A 58 -29.12 8.51 -6.93
C ALA A 58 -27.66 8.69 -7.42
N ALA A 59 -27.41 9.67 -8.29
CA ALA A 59 -26.07 9.97 -8.80
C ALA A 59 -25.13 10.49 -7.69
N HIS A 60 -25.61 11.39 -6.83
CA HIS A 60 -24.87 11.92 -5.68
C HIS A 60 -24.46 10.77 -4.75
N HIS A 61 -25.41 9.94 -4.33
CA HIS A 61 -25.12 8.80 -3.47
C HIS A 61 -24.21 7.75 -4.13
N ALA A 62 -24.35 7.51 -5.44
CA ALA A 62 -23.46 6.62 -6.17
C ALA A 62 -22.01 7.13 -6.18
N ALA A 63 -21.82 8.43 -6.38
CA ALA A 63 -20.51 9.06 -6.31
C ALA A 63 -19.91 9.02 -4.89
N CYS A 64 -20.71 9.28 -3.85
CA CYS A 64 -20.28 9.12 -2.45
C CYS A 64 -19.83 7.68 -2.15
N LYS A 65 -20.61 6.68 -2.57
CA LYS A 65 -20.23 5.26 -2.41
C LYS A 65 -18.93 4.93 -3.13
N ALA A 66 -18.77 5.40 -4.37
CA ALA A 66 -17.56 5.18 -5.15
C ALA A 66 -16.32 5.80 -4.48
N ALA A 67 -16.44 7.00 -3.90
CA ALA A 67 -15.37 7.64 -3.15
C ALA A 67 -14.97 6.83 -1.90
N LEU A 68 -15.95 6.34 -1.12
CA LEU A 68 -15.67 5.48 0.04
C LEU A 68 -15.02 4.16 -0.35
N SER A 69 -15.48 3.51 -1.44
CA SER A 69 -14.86 2.31 -1.97
C SER A 69 -13.42 2.56 -2.44
N HIS A 70 -13.12 3.75 -2.97
CA HIS A 70 -11.75 4.13 -3.32
C HIS A 70 -10.86 4.26 -2.08
N VAL A 71 -11.34 4.91 -1.01
CA VAL A 71 -10.62 5.00 0.28
C VAL A 71 -10.37 3.61 0.88
N GLU A 72 -11.36 2.72 0.82
CA GLU A 72 -11.22 1.34 1.28
C GLU A 72 -10.14 0.59 0.49
N LEU A 73 -10.12 0.74 -0.83
CA LEU A 73 -9.10 0.13 -1.69
C LEU A 73 -7.69 0.63 -1.36
N LEU A 74 -7.52 1.94 -1.17
CA LEU A 74 -6.24 2.52 -0.77
C LEU A 74 -5.78 1.98 0.58
N THR A 75 -6.70 1.85 1.54
CA THR A 75 -6.41 1.27 2.87
C THR A 75 -5.96 -0.19 2.76
N LYS A 76 -6.62 -0.98 1.90
CA LYS A 76 -6.19 -2.37 1.63
C LYS A 76 -4.80 -2.43 1.01
N LEU A 77 -4.48 -1.50 0.10
CA LEU A 77 -3.16 -1.40 -0.51
C LEU A 77 -2.08 -1.02 0.51
N VAL A 78 -2.38 -0.14 1.48
CA VAL A 78 -1.45 0.18 2.58
C VAL A 78 -1.16 -1.06 3.38
N ARG A 79 -2.19 -1.79 3.81
CA ARG A 79 -2.01 -3.03 4.60
C ARG A 79 -1.19 -4.08 3.87
N TRP A 80 -1.41 -4.24 2.57
CA TRP A 80 -0.59 -5.11 1.73
C TRP A 80 0.85 -4.60 1.64
N ALA A 81 1.03 -3.28 1.55
CA ALA A 81 2.35 -2.69 1.39
C ALA A 81 3.17 -2.67 2.71
N GLU A 82 2.52 -2.63 3.86
CA GLU A 82 3.15 -2.74 5.18
C GLU A 82 3.55 -4.18 5.54
N GLN A 83 2.99 -5.17 4.85
CA GLN A 83 3.32 -6.57 5.07
C GLN A 83 4.76 -6.82 4.59
N GLU A 84 5.74 -6.66 5.47
CA GLU A 84 7.13 -7.05 5.24
C GLU A 84 7.17 -8.54 4.91
N GLU A 85 7.85 -8.89 3.82
CA GLU A 85 8.06 -10.29 3.39
C GLU A 85 9.11 -11.01 4.24
N ASN A 86 9.67 -10.33 5.25
CA ASN A 86 10.26 -10.97 6.40
C ASN A 86 9.29 -10.86 7.57
N PRO A 87 8.39 -11.85 7.78
CA PRO A 87 8.21 -12.24 9.15
C PRO A 87 9.63 -12.60 9.63
N THR A 88 10.24 -11.77 10.47
CA THR A 88 11.17 -12.33 11.46
C THR A 88 10.49 -13.60 11.92
N PRO A 89 11.10 -14.79 11.78
CA PRO A 89 10.45 -16.02 12.15
C PRO A 89 10.07 -15.84 13.61
N THR A 90 8.79 -15.55 13.83
CA THR A 90 8.19 -15.57 15.15
C THR A 90 8.20 -17.05 15.42
N LEU A 91 9.26 -17.47 16.10
CA LEU A 91 9.32 -18.77 16.72
C LEU A 91 7.97 -18.94 17.42
N SER A 92 7.35 -20.10 17.25
CA SER A 92 6.23 -20.43 18.12
C SER A 92 6.66 -20.27 19.58
N GLU A 93 5.71 -19.96 20.46
CA GLU A 93 5.98 -19.79 21.90
C GLU A 93 6.81 -20.98 22.44
N ASP A 94 6.53 -22.18 21.94
CA ASP A 94 7.26 -23.41 22.22
C ASP A 94 8.72 -23.41 21.74
N GLU A 95 8.99 -22.89 20.54
CA GLU A 95 10.35 -22.78 19.98
C GLU A 95 11.18 -21.70 20.71
N GLU A 96 10.56 -20.59 21.12
CA GLU A 96 11.19 -19.56 21.95
C GLU A 96 11.56 -20.13 23.33
N ILE A 97 10.63 -20.81 23.98
CA ILE A 97 10.85 -21.47 25.27
C ILE A 97 11.93 -22.55 25.15
N ALA A 98 11.91 -23.35 24.08
CA ALA A 98 12.93 -24.38 23.84
C ALA A 98 14.33 -23.77 23.67
N GLY A 99 14.45 -22.66 22.92
CA GLY A 99 15.69 -21.92 22.75
C GLY A 99 16.24 -21.36 24.07
N LEU A 100 15.37 -20.74 24.88
CA LEU A 100 15.73 -20.21 26.21
C LEU A 100 16.17 -21.33 27.18
N LEU A 101 15.46 -22.46 27.20
CA LEU A 101 15.82 -23.63 28.03
C LEU A 101 17.16 -24.24 27.59
N ALA A 102 17.41 -24.35 26.29
CA ALA A 102 18.67 -24.85 25.76
C ALA A 102 19.84 -23.94 26.15
N GLY A 103 19.67 -22.62 26.03
CA GLY A 103 20.66 -21.62 26.48
C GLY A 103 20.94 -21.70 27.98
N ALA A 104 19.89 -21.78 28.81
CA ALA A 104 20.03 -21.91 30.26
C ALA A 104 20.77 -23.19 30.68
N ARG A 105 20.47 -24.32 30.03
CA ARG A 105 21.16 -25.60 30.28
C ARG A 105 22.63 -25.57 29.87
N ALA A 106 22.96 -24.92 28.76
CA ALA A 106 24.35 -24.77 28.31
C ALA A 106 25.16 -23.93 29.31
N ALA A 107 24.61 -22.81 29.77
CA ALA A 107 25.28 -21.94 30.75
C ALA A 107 25.53 -22.64 32.10
N LEU A 108 24.57 -23.44 32.58
CA LEU A 108 24.77 -24.25 33.80
C LEU A 108 25.86 -25.30 33.61
N LYS A 109 25.92 -25.94 32.43
CA LYS A 109 26.94 -26.94 32.13
C LYS A 109 28.36 -26.36 32.09
N GLU A 110 28.51 -25.11 31.65
CA GLU A 110 29.81 -24.40 31.70
C GLU A 110 30.23 -24.04 33.13
N LEU A 111 29.30 -23.87 34.06
CA LEU A 111 29.59 -23.63 35.48
C LEU A 111 29.94 -24.91 36.26
N GLU A 112 29.49 -26.08 35.76
CA GLU A 112 29.76 -27.39 36.35
C GLU A 112 30.99 -28.09 35.77
N ALA A 113 31.65 -27.48 34.77
CA ALA A 113 32.85 -27.99 34.09
C ALA A 113 34.13 -27.31 34.61
#